data_AF-A0A536T4Q4-F1
#
_entry.id   AF-A0A536T4Q4-F1
#
_cell.length_a   1.000
_cell.length_b   1.000
_cell.length_c   1.000
_cell.angle_alpha   90.00
_cell.angle_beta   90.00
_cell.angle_gamma   90.00
#
_symmetry.space_group_name_H-M   'P 1'
#
loop_
_entity.id
_entity.type
_entity.pdbx_description
1 polymer ?
#
loop_
_entity_poly.entity_id
_entity_poly.type
_entity_poly.pdbx_seq_one_letter_code
_entity_poly.pdbx_strand_id
1 'polypeptide(L)'
;MDKALSGVRILDMTHVQAGPTASQLMAWLGADVIKFEPPTGDVTRGQLRDVLNADSLYFTMLNCNKRSITVNMKNPVGKEVFIALLKECDVVMENFGPGVLDRLGFSWKKIHEINPAIVLASIKGFGSSGPYADFKAYENVAQAMGGAMATTGFMDGPPLVTGAQIGDSGTGLHFVIGILAALHQRQRTGKGQFVEVAMMDSVMNLCRVKFRDHQRLSRGSLAEYSMPTDGLKDTPRSGNDSGGG
;
A
#
# COMPACT_ATOMS: atom_id res chain seq x y z
N MET A 1 -8.51 11.10 -26.37
CA MET A 1 -7.19 10.46 -26.31
C MET A 1 -7.30 9.27 -25.38
N ASP A 2 -6.79 8.13 -25.80
CA ASP A 2 -6.75 6.93 -24.97
C ASP A 2 -5.72 7.12 -23.84
N LYS A 3 -6.01 6.68 -22.61
CA LYS A 3 -5.11 6.82 -21.46
C LYS A 3 -4.20 5.59 -21.34
N ALA A 4 -3.12 5.70 -20.56
CA ALA A 4 -2.09 4.68 -20.45
C ALA A 4 -2.61 3.30 -19.97
N LEU A 5 -3.65 3.28 -19.13
CA LEU A 5 -4.28 2.06 -18.60
C LEU A 5 -5.70 1.82 -19.13
N SER A 6 -6.05 2.45 -20.25
CA SER A 6 -7.30 2.12 -20.93
C SER A 6 -7.37 0.63 -21.26
N GLY A 7 -8.51 0.02 -20.97
CA GLY A 7 -8.73 -1.43 -21.13
C GLY A 7 -8.23 -2.29 -19.97
N VAL A 8 -7.51 -1.74 -18.99
CA VAL A 8 -7.14 -2.46 -17.76
C VAL A 8 -8.31 -2.43 -16.79
N ARG A 9 -8.75 -3.60 -16.32
CA ARG A 9 -9.78 -3.73 -15.28
C ARG A 9 -9.20 -4.20 -13.96
N ILE A 10 -9.54 -3.52 -12.88
CA ILE A 10 -9.03 -3.76 -11.53
C ILE A 10 -10.18 -4.11 -10.59
N LEU A 11 -10.03 -5.23 -9.88
CA LEU A 11 -10.86 -5.59 -8.74
C LEU A 11 -10.18 -5.14 -7.44
N ASP A 12 -10.65 -4.03 -6.89
CA ASP A 12 -10.11 -3.43 -5.67
C ASP A 12 -10.85 -3.94 -4.43
N MET A 13 -10.29 -4.96 -3.77
CA MET A 13 -10.76 -5.48 -2.49
C MET A 13 -10.07 -4.80 -1.29
N THR A 14 -9.26 -3.77 -1.53
CA THR A 14 -8.48 -3.13 -0.48
C THR A 14 -9.34 -2.21 0.39
N HIS A 15 -8.85 -1.94 1.59
CA HIS A 15 -9.52 -1.07 2.56
C HIS A 15 -8.65 0.10 3.01
N VAL A 16 -9.31 1.11 3.56
CA VAL A 16 -8.68 2.27 4.21
C VAL A 16 -7.90 3.13 3.20
N GLN A 17 -6.56 3.16 3.24
CA GLN A 17 -5.80 4.17 2.49
C GLN A 17 -4.75 3.62 1.53
N ALA A 18 -3.86 2.72 1.96
CA ALA A 18 -2.76 2.26 1.11
C ALA A 18 -3.21 1.70 -0.26
N GLY A 19 -4.14 0.76 -0.22
CA GLY A 19 -4.69 0.16 -1.44
C GLY A 19 -5.59 1.13 -2.22
N PRO A 20 -6.53 1.86 -1.58
CA PRO A 20 -7.37 2.83 -2.27
C PRO A 20 -6.60 3.98 -2.93
N THR A 21 -5.45 4.38 -2.37
CA THR A 21 -4.51 5.32 -3.01
C THR A 21 -4.00 4.75 -4.33
N ALA A 22 -3.54 3.50 -4.34
CA ALA A 22 -3.01 2.87 -5.53
C ALA A 22 -4.07 2.74 -6.64
N SER A 23 -5.26 2.25 -6.30
CA SER A 23 -6.33 2.06 -7.30
C SER A 23 -6.88 3.38 -7.80
N GLN A 24 -6.91 4.43 -6.97
CA GLN A 24 -7.24 5.78 -7.43
C GLN A 24 -6.25 6.30 -8.47
N LEU A 25 -4.94 6.17 -8.21
CA LEU A 25 -3.90 6.58 -9.14
C LEU A 25 -4.02 5.82 -10.48
N MET A 26 -4.26 4.51 -10.43
CA MET A 26 -4.46 3.70 -11.63
C MET A 26 -5.74 4.08 -12.40
N ALA A 27 -6.83 4.44 -11.72
CA ALA A 27 -8.02 4.96 -12.37
C ALA A 27 -7.78 6.34 -13.02
N TRP A 28 -6.99 7.23 -12.42
CA TRP A 28 -6.58 8.48 -13.08
C TRP A 28 -5.79 8.22 -14.36
N LEU A 29 -4.97 7.18 -14.36
CA LEU A 29 -4.23 6.67 -15.53
C LEU A 29 -5.10 5.88 -16.53
N GLY A 30 -6.40 5.67 -16.25
CA GLY A 30 -7.37 5.14 -17.21
C GLY A 30 -7.95 3.75 -16.90
N ALA A 31 -7.53 3.09 -15.82
CA ALA A 31 -8.07 1.78 -15.46
C ALA A 31 -9.55 1.84 -15.03
N ASP A 32 -10.32 0.81 -15.37
CA ASP A 32 -11.67 0.57 -14.86
C ASP A 32 -11.59 -0.12 -13.49
N VAL A 33 -11.88 0.61 -12.42
CA VAL A 33 -11.74 0.11 -11.04
C VAL A 33 -13.10 -0.23 -10.45
N ILE A 34 -13.23 -1.50 -10.05
CA ILE A 34 -14.38 -2.05 -9.33
C ILE A 34 -13.99 -2.20 -7.86
N LYS A 35 -14.49 -1.32 -6.99
CA LYS A 35 -14.39 -1.45 -5.54
C LYS A 35 -15.29 -2.60 -5.09
N PHE A 36 -14.69 -3.66 -4.59
CA PHE A 36 -15.38 -4.87 -4.15
C PHE A 36 -15.48 -4.88 -2.63
N GLU A 37 -16.69 -4.71 -2.11
CA GLU A 37 -16.92 -4.45 -0.69
C GLU A 37 -17.72 -5.56 -0.01
N PRO A 38 -17.44 -5.88 1.26
CA PRO A 38 -18.34 -6.70 2.06
C PRO A 38 -19.68 -5.96 2.30
N PRO A 39 -20.75 -6.64 2.76
CA PRO A 39 -22.04 -6.01 3.10
C PRO A 39 -21.96 -4.84 4.07
N THR A 40 -20.93 -4.81 4.92
CA THR A 40 -20.68 -3.71 5.86
C THR A 40 -20.08 -2.46 5.21
N GLY A 41 -19.63 -2.56 3.95
CA GLY A 41 -18.86 -1.52 3.28
C GLY A 41 -17.43 -1.38 3.80
N ASP A 42 -16.67 -0.50 3.16
CA ASP A 42 -15.42 0.01 3.69
C ASP A 42 -15.63 0.81 4.98
N VAL A 43 -14.81 0.57 6.01
CA VAL A 43 -14.93 1.27 7.30
C VAL A 43 -14.81 2.79 7.16
N THR A 44 -14.05 3.25 6.17
CA THR A 44 -13.86 4.69 5.93
C THR A 44 -15.14 5.39 5.52
N ARG A 45 -16.17 4.69 4.99
CA ARG A 45 -17.47 5.29 4.65
C ARG A 45 -18.12 6.01 5.83
N GLY A 46 -17.97 5.50 7.05
CA GLY A 46 -18.55 6.09 8.26
C GLY A 46 -17.57 6.91 9.11
N GLN A 47 -16.27 6.90 8.79
CA GLN A 47 -15.24 7.50 9.62
C GLN A 47 -15.22 9.01 9.49
N LEU A 48 -15.30 9.73 10.63
CA LEU A 48 -15.30 11.20 10.69
C LEU A 48 -16.35 11.83 9.74
N ARG A 49 -17.49 11.16 9.58
CA ARG A 49 -18.58 11.63 8.72
C ARG A 49 -19.14 12.95 9.22
N ASP A 50 -19.11 13.95 8.34
CA ASP A 50 -19.58 15.32 8.56
C ASP A 50 -21.05 15.51 8.16
N VAL A 51 -21.51 14.80 7.12
CA VAL A 51 -22.90 14.85 6.66
C VAL A 51 -23.64 13.55 7.00
N LEU A 52 -24.78 13.65 7.70
CA LEU A 52 -25.59 12.50 8.07
C LEU A 52 -26.03 11.71 6.82
N ASN A 53 -25.92 10.38 6.87
CA ASN A 53 -26.29 9.44 5.80
C ASN A 53 -25.52 9.59 4.47
N ALA A 54 -24.48 10.44 4.40
CA ALA A 54 -23.52 10.44 3.29
C ALA A 54 -22.33 9.52 3.57
N ASP A 55 -21.57 9.17 2.53
CA ASP A 55 -20.23 8.63 2.72
C ASP A 55 -19.28 9.74 3.21
N SER A 56 -18.31 9.40 4.04
CA SER A 56 -17.33 10.36 4.54
C SER A 56 -16.47 10.96 3.42
N LEU A 57 -15.93 12.15 3.69
CA LEU A 57 -14.91 12.75 2.83
C LEU A 57 -13.67 11.86 2.71
N TYR A 58 -13.27 11.13 3.75
CA TYR A 58 -12.14 10.21 3.67
C TYR A 58 -12.37 9.12 2.61
N PHE A 59 -13.54 8.48 2.63
CA PHE A 59 -13.87 7.45 1.64
C PHE A 59 -13.96 8.04 0.24
N THR A 60 -14.74 9.12 0.07
CA THR A 60 -14.99 9.71 -1.25
C THR A 60 -13.72 10.28 -1.87
N MET A 61 -12.81 10.86 -1.09
CA MET A 61 -11.52 11.37 -1.57
C MET A 61 -10.67 10.31 -2.25
N LEU A 62 -10.71 9.04 -1.81
CA LEU A 62 -9.89 7.95 -2.36
C LEU A 62 -10.65 7.02 -3.31
N ASN A 63 -11.97 7.18 -3.43
CA ASN A 63 -12.83 6.25 -4.16
C ASN A 63 -13.77 6.92 -5.18
N CYS A 64 -13.68 8.24 -5.38
CA CYS A 64 -14.56 9.02 -6.27
C CYS A 64 -14.60 8.57 -7.74
N ASN A 65 -13.57 7.84 -8.20
CA ASN A 65 -13.40 7.38 -9.58
C ASN A 65 -13.62 5.86 -9.74
N LYS A 66 -14.27 5.22 -8.78
CA LYS A 66 -14.48 3.76 -8.76
C LYS A 66 -15.97 3.43 -8.88
N ARG A 67 -16.27 2.29 -9.51
CA ARG A 67 -17.60 1.66 -9.44
C ARG A 67 -17.60 0.71 -8.25
N SER A 68 -18.65 0.69 -7.44
CA SER A 68 -18.72 -0.19 -6.27
C SER A 68 -19.67 -1.37 -6.49
N ILE A 69 -19.29 -2.53 -5.97
CA ILE A 69 -20.17 -3.70 -5.84
C ILE A 69 -20.05 -4.27 -4.43
N THR A 70 -21.18 -4.63 -3.84
CA THR A 70 -21.25 -5.26 -2.53
C THR A 70 -21.43 -6.78 -2.69
N VAL A 71 -20.50 -7.56 -2.14
CA VAL A 71 -20.50 -9.03 -2.27
C VAL A 71 -20.11 -9.69 -0.94
N ASN A 72 -20.90 -10.68 -0.53
CA ASN A 72 -20.59 -11.49 0.65
C ASN A 72 -19.83 -12.75 0.27
N MET A 73 -18.50 -12.74 0.40
CA MET A 73 -17.63 -13.88 0.08
C MET A 73 -17.79 -15.10 1.01
N LYS A 74 -18.61 -15.01 2.06
CA LYS A 74 -18.91 -16.13 2.95
C LYS A 74 -19.98 -17.07 2.38
N ASN A 75 -20.79 -16.63 1.42
CA ASN A 75 -21.83 -17.48 0.80
C ASN A 75 -21.38 -17.97 -0.61
N PRO A 76 -21.96 -19.07 -1.12
CA PRO A 76 -21.58 -19.63 -2.42
C PRO A 76 -21.76 -18.65 -3.58
N VAL A 77 -22.87 -17.90 -3.61
CA VAL A 77 -23.18 -16.93 -4.67
C VAL A 77 -22.13 -15.82 -4.74
N GLY A 78 -21.63 -15.33 -3.61
CA GLY A 78 -20.58 -14.33 -3.57
C GLY A 78 -19.25 -14.86 -4.13
N LYS A 79 -18.94 -16.14 -3.89
CA LYS A 79 -17.78 -16.81 -4.49
C LYS A 79 -17.94 -16.94 -6.01
N GLU A 80 -19.14 -17.23 -6.51
CA GLU A 80 -19.43 -17.27 -7.94
C GLU A 80 -19.22 -15.90 -8.60
N VAL A 81 -19.71 -14.82 -7.97
CA VAL A 81 -19.48 -13.44 -8.44
C VAL A 81 -17.99 -13.11 -8.48
N PHE A 82 -17.24 -13.48 -7.44
CA PHE A 82 -15.79 -13.26 -7.43
C PHE A 82 -15.09 -14.05 -8.53
N ILE A 83 -15.41 -15.32 -8.74
CA ILE A 83 -14.85 -16.13 -9.84
C ILE A 83 -15.17 -15.52 -11.20
N ALA A 84 -16.38 -14.99 -11.40
CA ALA A 84 -16.74 -14.30 -12.63
C ALA A 84 -15.87 -13.05 -12.84
N LEU A 85 -15.67 -12.25 -11.80
CA LEU A 85 -14.81 -11.06 -11.86
C LEU A 85 -13.33 -11.41 -12.07
N LEU A 86 -12.82 -12.51 -11.49
CA LEU A 86 -11.45 -12.97 -11.72
C LEU A 86 -11.16 -13.28 -13.19
N LYS A 87 -12.16 -13.73 -13.95
CA LYS A 87 -12.03 -14.01 -15.40
C LYS A 87 -11.98 -12.73 -16.24
N GLU A 88 -12.56 -11.65 -15.73
CA GLU A 88 -12.77 -10.39 -16.45
C GLU A 88 -11.78 -9.29 -16.05
N CYS A 89 -11.08 -9.44 -14.92
CA CYS A 89 -10.15 -8.45 -14.40
C CYS A 89 -8.70 -8.82 -14.73
N ASP A 90 -7.88 -7.78 -14.95
CA ASP A 90 -6.44 -7.88 -15.14
C ASP A 90 -5.68 -7.91 -13.82
N VAL A 91 -6.22 -7.22 -12.81
CA VAL A 91 -5.60 -7.03 -11.50
C VAL A 91 -6.61 -7.28 -10.40
N VAL A 92 -6.21 -7.99 -9.35
CA VAL A 92 -6.92 -8.07 -8.08
C VAL A 92 -6.03 -7.48 -7.01
N MET A 93 -6.55 -6.54 -6.23
CA MET A 93 -5.81 -5.88 -5.16
C MET A 93 -6.42 -6.25 -3.80
N GLU A 94 -5.61 -6.66 -2.84
CA GLU A 94 -6.04 -6.96 -1.48
C GLU A 94 -5.04 -6.48 -0.42
N ASN A 95 -5.52 -6.16 0.78
CA ASN A 95 -4.68 -5.80 1.93
C ASN A 95 -5.17 -6.46 3.23
N PHE A 96 -5.67 -7.70 3.11
CA PHE A 96 -6.16 -8.46 4.25
C PHE A 96 -5.00 -9.01 5.09
N GLY A 97 -5.33 -9.35 6.34
CA GLY A 97 -4.41 -10.08 7.20
C GLY A 97 -3.97 -11.43 6.61
N PRO A 98 -2.86 -12.00 7.09
CA PRO A 98 -2.30 -13.25 6.57
C PRO A 98 -3.34 -14.38 6.43
N GLY A 99 -3.34 -15.02 5.26
CA GLY A 99 -4.17 -16.17 4.91
C GLY A 99 -5.68 -15.91 4.81
N VAL A 100 -6.17 -14.66 4.88
CA VAL A 100 -7.62 -14.38 4.77
C VAL A 100 -8.18 -14.85 3.43
N LEU A 101 -7.53 -14.49 2.32
CA LEU A 101 -7.99 -14.85 0.98
C LEU A 101 -7.90 -16.38 0.73
N ASP A 102 -6.86 -17.03 1.27
CA ASP A 102 -6.72 -18.50 1.26
C ASP A 102 -7.87 -19.18 2.00
N ARG A 103 -8.23 -18.70 3.21
CA ARG A 103 -9.36 -19.22 3.99
C ARG A 103 -10.71 -19.03 3.29
N LEU A 104 -10.83 -18.04 2.41
CA LEU A 104 -12.00 -17.86 1.54
C LEU A 104 -12.00 -18.85 0.35
N GLY A 105 -10.89 -19.55 0.11
CA GLY A 105 -10.71 -20.55 -0.94
C GLY A 105 -9.98 -20.03 -2.18
N PHE A 106 -9.32 -18.87 -2.09
CA PHE A 106 -8.76 -18.16 -3.24
C PHE A 106 -7.27 -17.88 -3.06
N SER A 107 -6.48 -18.95 -2.92
CA SER A 107 -5.02 -18.81 -2.93
C SER A 107 -4.51 -18.30 -4.28
N TRP A 108 -3.27 -17.78 -4.29
CA TRP A 108 -2.61 -17.38 -5.54
C TRP A 108 -2.68 -18.49 -6.59
N LYS A 109 -2.37 -19.74 -6.21
CA LYS A 109 -2.47 -20.89 -7.11
C LYS A 109 -3.88 -21.03 -7.70
N LYS A 110 -4.93 -20.92 -6.88
CA LYS A 110 -6.32 -21.05 -7.34
C LYS A 110 -6.73 -19.90 -8.26
N ILE A 111 -6.36 -18.67 -7.92
CA ILE A 111 -6.62 -17.48 -8.74
C ILE A 111 -5.91 -17.60 -10.10
N HIS A 112 -4.65 -18.03 -10.10
CA HIS A 112 -3.85 -18.22 -11.31
C HIS A 112 -4.35 -19.37 -12.19
N GLU A 113 -4.91 -20.44 -11.60
CA GLU A 113 -5.60 -21.50 -12.35
C GLU A 113 -6.86 -20.97 -13.07
N ILE A 114 -7.59 -20.04 -12.46
CA ILE A 114 -8.80 -19.44 -13.05
C ILE A 114 -8.43 -18.47 -14.17
N ASN A 115 -7.41 -17.64 -13.95
CA ASN A 115 -6.93 -16.66 -14.91
C ASN A 115 -5.38 -16.61 -14.88
N PRO A 116 -4.69 -17.32 -15.80
CA PRO A 116 -3.23 -17.33 -15.84
C PRO A 116 -2.58 -15.96 -16.14
N ALA A 117 -3.35 -15.00 -16.66
CA ALA A 117 -2.89 -13.66 -17.01
C ALA A 117 -3.12 -12.63 -15.88
N ILE A 118 -3.74 -13.02 -14.76
CA ILE A 118 -4.12 -12.09 -13.69
C ILE A 118 -2.93 -11.69 -12.81
N VAL A 119 -2.87 -10.41 -12.47
CA VAL A 119 -1.97 -9.90 -11.42
C VAL A 119 -2.72 -9.94 -10.09
N LEU A 120 -2.26 -10.75 -9.14
CA LEU A 120 -2.74 -10.68 -7.76
C LEU A 120 -1.76 -9.82 -6.97
N ALA A 121 -2.21 -8.67 -6.51
CA ALA A 121 -1.42 -7.72 -5.77
C ALA A 121 -1.88 -7.67 -4.31
N SER A 122 -0.92 -7.78 -3.39
CA SER A 122 -1.13 -7.83 -1.94
C SER A 122 -0.31 -6.75 -1.21
N ILE A 123 -0.97 -5.99 -0.33
CA ILE A 123 -0.28 -5.15 0.65
C ILE A 123 -0.26 -5.89 1.99
N LYS A 124 0.93 -5.97 2.60
CA LYS A 124 1.16 -6.50 3.95
C LYS A 124 1.83 -5.46 4.83
N GLY A 125 1.70 -5.59 6.15
CA GLY A 125 2.39 -4.70 7.06
C GLY A 125 3.92 -4.88 7.00
N PHE A 126 4.34 -6.14 7.13
CA PHE A 126 5.74 -6.55 7.23
C PHE A 126 6.14 -7.63 6.20
N GLY A 127 5.32 -7.83 5.17
CA GLY A 127 5.46 -8.93 4.22
C GLY A 127 4.91 -10.25 4.75
N SER A 128 4.95 -11.30 3.92
CA SER A 128 4.46 -12.65 4.26
C SER A 128 5.55 -13.57 4.84
N SER A 129 6.74 -13.03 5.15
CA SER A 129 7.86 -13.80 5.70
C SER A 129 8.59 -13.03 6.80
N GLY A 130 9.44 -13.73 7.56
CA GLY A 130 10.20 -13.14 8.65
C GLY A 130 9.44 -13.05 9.98
N PRO A 131 10.07 -12.49 11.02
CA PRO A 131 9.58 -12.57 12.40
C PRO A 131 8.30 -11.76 12.66
N TYR A 132 7.91 -10.87 11.75
CA TYR A 132 6.77 -9.97 11.90
C TYR A 132 5.62 -10.28 10.91
N ALA A 133 5.68 -11.40 10.18
CA ALA A 133 4.70 -11.72 9.14
C ALA A 133 3.24 -11.77 9.65
N ASP A 134 3.05 -12.18 10.92
CA ASP A 134 1.74 -12.27 11.55
C ASP A 134 1.28 -10.95 12.23
N PHE A 135 2.09 -9.91 12.18
CA PHE A 135 1.81 -8.66 12.88
C PHE A 135 0.98 -7.73 11.99
N LYS A 136 0.06 -7.01 12.62
CA LYS A 136 -0.68 -5.93 11.94
C LYS A 136 0.17 -4.68 11.90
N ALA A 137 0.19 -4.00 10.76
CA ALA A 137 0.73 -2.65 10.64
C ALA A 137 -0.38 -1.70 10.21
N TYR A 138 -0.37 -0.53 10.85
CA TYR A 138 -1.11 0.65 10.44
C TYR A 138 -0.10 1.75 10.13
N GLU A 139 -0.55 2.87 9.59
CA GLU A 139 0.27 4.02 9.20
C GLU A 139 1.45 4.31 10.14
N ASN A 140 1.16 4.55 11.41
CA ASN A 140 2.18 4.93 12.40
C ASN A 140 3.15 3.79 12.70
N VAL A 141 2.68 2.54 12.69
CA VAL A 141 3.52 1.35 12.90
C VAL A 141 4.48 1.17 11.73
N ALA A 142 4.00 1.33 10.50
CA ALA A 142 4.84 1.29 9.31
C ALA A 142 5.90 2.39 9.34
N GLN A 143 5.53 3.61 9.74
CA GLN A 143 6.50 4.71 9.86
C GLN A 143 7.54 4.49 10.97
N ALA A 144 7.13 3.94 12.12
CA ALA A 144 8.03 3.62 13.21
C ALA A 144 9.04 2.54 12.78
N MET A 145 8.53 1.42 12.27
CA MET A 145 9.33 0.24 11.92
C MET A 145 10.16 0.44 10.65
N GLY A 146 9.68 1.27 9.72
CA GLY A 146 10.41 1.68 8.53
C GLY A 146 11.48 2.74 8.79
N GLY A 147 11.59 3.28 10.02
CA GLY A 147 12.64 4.21 10.43
C GLY A 147 12.39 5.69 10.14
N ALA A 148 11.25 6.05 9.53
CA ALA A 148 10.93 7.44 9.23
C ALA A 148 10.77 8.29 10.50
N MET A 149 10.12 7.74 11.54
CA MET A 149 9.93 8.46 12.81
C MET A 149 11.26 8.80 13.49
N ALA A 150 12.29 7.94 13.35
CA ALA A 150 13.60 8.16 13.96
C ALA A 150 14.31 9.41 13.40
N THR A 151 13.92 9.85 12.19
CA THR A 151 14.55 10.97 11.47
C THR A 151 13.62 12.16 11.28
N THR A 152 12.42 12.10 11.86
CA THR A 152 11.38 13.13 11.72
C THR A 152 11.05 13.74 13.08
N GLY A 153 11.07 15.06 13.18
CA GLY A 153 10.63 15.81 14.35
C GLY A 153 11.62 16.88 14.78
N PHE A 154 11.50 17.31 16.03
CA PHE A 154 12.50 18.18 16.65
C PHE A 154 13.60 17.33 17.29
N MET A 155 14.80 17.90 17.40
CA MET A 155 15.97 17.24 18.00
C MET A 155 15.66 16.67 19.39
N ASP A 156 15.33 17.56 20.33
CA ASP A 156 15.05 17.20 21.73
C ASP A 156 13.60 16.77 21.98
N GLY A 157 12.82 16.63 20.90
CA GLY A 157 11.42 16.20 20.95
C GLY A 157 11.26 14.69 20.77
N PRO A 158 10.05 14.15 21.05
CA PRO A 158 9.75 12.77 20.69
C PRO A 158 9.80 12.57 19.16
N PRO A 159 10.04 11.33 18.68
CA PRO A 159 9.85 10.98 17.27
C PRO A 159 8.45 11.36 16.78
N LEU A 160 8.37 11.99 15.60
CA LEU A 160 7.10 12.39 15.00
C LEU A 160 6.76 11.52 13.79
N VAL A 161 5.46 11.31 13.59
CA VAL A 161 4.91 10.72 12.37
C VAL A 161 4.81 11.81 11.31
N THR A 162 5.16 11.50 10.06
CA THR A 162 4.99 12.45 8.95
C THR A 162 3.51 12.70 8.67
N GLY A 163 3.13 13.97 8.47
CA GLY A 163 1.75 14.35 8.14
C GLY A 163 1.28 13.90 6.75
N ALA A 164 2.21 13.55 5.86
CA ALA A 164 1.92 13.08 4.50
C ALA A 164 1.44 11.61 4.44
N GLN A 165 1.40 10.92 5.59
CA GLN A 165 0.96 9.53 5.72
C GLN A 165 1.70 8.57 4.75
N ILE A 166 3.04 8.61 4.81
CA ILE A 166 3.89 7.86 3.87
C ILE A 166 3.82 6.33 4.06
N GLY A 167 3.33 5.84 5.20
CA GLY A 167 3.12 4.40 5.43
C GLY A 167 2.01 3.82 4.57
N ASP A 168 0.99 4.61 4.26
CA ASP A 168 -0.18 4.24 3.49
C ASP A 168 0.00 4.74 2.06
N SER A 169 0.05 6.06 1.88
CA SER A 169 0.16 6.68 0.55
C SER A 169 1.45 6.28 -0.15
N GLY A 170 2.57 6.24 0.58
CA GLY A 170 3.86 5.81 0.05
C GLY A 170 3.88 4.32 -0.32
N THR A 171 3.22 3.47 0.47
CA THR A 171 3.00 2.06 0.10
C THR A 171 2.15 1.93 -1.14
N GLY A 172 1.10 2.74 -1.28
CA GLY A 172 0.27 2.81 -2.48
C GLY A 172 1.09 3.11 -3.74
N LEU A 173 2.07 4.02 -3.67
CA LEU A 173 2.98 4.30 -4.78
C LEU A 173 3.82 3.07 -5.19
N HIS A 174 4.44 2.39 -4.21
CA HIS A 174 5.22 1.17 -4.46
C HIS A 174 4.34 0.05 -5.02
N PHE A 175 3.09 -0.03 -4.57
CA PHE A 175 2.12 -0.99 -5.04
C PHE A 175 1.74 -0.76 -6.51
N VAL A 176 1.51 0.49 -6.91
CA VAL A 176 1.32 0.85 -8.33
C VAL A 176 2.54 0.46 -9.16
N ILE A 177 3.75 0.74 -8.70
CA ILE A 177 4.99 0.38 -9.41
C ILE A 177 5.07 -1.13 -9.64
N GLY A 178 4.81 -1.94 -8.61
CA GLY A 178 4.81 -3.40 -8.69
C GLY A 178 3.75 -3.93 -9.66
N ILE A 179 2.52 -3.39 -9.61
CA ILE A 179 1.43 -3.77 -10.51
C ILE A 179 1.76 -3.41 -11.96
N LEU A 180 2.26 -2.20 -12.22
CA LEU A 180 2.66 -1.77 -13.57
C LEU A 180 3.80 -2.63 -14.13
N ALA A 181 4.78 -3.00 -13.30
CA ALA A 181 5.85 -3.90 -13.72
C ALA A 181 5.32 -5.29 -14.08
N ALA A 182 4.38 -5.84 -13.30
CA ALA A 182 3.74 -7.12 -13.58
C ALA A 182 2.88 -7.07 -14.86
N LEU A 183 2.10 -6.01 -15.05
CA LEU A 183 1.31 -5.79 -16.27
C LEU A 183 2.22 -5.65 -17.50
N HIS A 184 3.35 -4.96 -17.38
CA HIS A 184 4.33 -4.83 -18.46
C HIS A 184 5.02 -6.17 -18.78
N GLN A 185 5.42 -6.92 -17.76
CA GLN A 185 5.98 -8.26 -17.93
C GLN A 185 5.00 -9.21 -18.63
N ARG A 186 3.72 -9.14 -18.25
CA ARG A 186 2.64 -9.94 -18.82
C ARG A 186 2.50 -9.75 -20.33
N GLN A 187 2.74 -8.55 -20.87
CA GLN A 187 2.68 -8.30 -22.31
C GLN A 187 3.65 -9.19 -23.11
N ARG A 188 4.77 -9.58 -22.51
CA ARG A 188 5.80 -10.41 -23.17
C ARG A 188 5.60 -11.90 -22.92
N THR A 189 4.98 -12.28 -21.82
CA THR A 189 4.91 -13.69 -21.39
C THR A 189 3.51 -14.29 -21.44
N GLY A 190 2.48 -13.45 -21.51
CA GLY A 190 1.07 -13.84 -21.36
C GLY A 190 0.68 -14.27 -19.94
N LYS A 191 1.60 -14.22 -18.97
CA LYS A 191 1.38 -14.69 -17.60
C LYS A 191 1.36 -13.53 -16.62
N GLY A 192 0.41 -13.56 -15.69
CA GLY A 192 0.37 -12.63 -14.57
C GLY A 192 1.33 -13.02 -13.45
N GLN A 193 1.38 -12.21 -12.39
CA GLN A 193 2.28 -12.39 -11.25
C GLN A 193 1.57 -12.15 -9.92
N PHE A 194 2.11 -12.76 -8.87
CA PHE A 194 1.83 -12.32 -7.51
C PHE A 194 2.78 -11.17 -7.16
N VAL A 195 2.22 -10.03 -6.78
CA VAL A 195 2.95 -8.82 -6.36
C VAL A 195 2.68 -8.61 -4.89
N GLU A 196 3.71 -8.63 -4.05
CA GLU A 196 3.60 -8.28 -2.63
C GLU A 196 4.38 -7.00 -2.34
N VAL A 197 3.79 -6.12 -1.57
CA VAL A 197 4.45 -4.93 -1.02
C VAL A 197 4.23 -4.87 0.48
N ALA A 198 5.32 -4.68 1.24
CA ALA A 198 5.26 -4.43 2.67
C ALA A 198 5.25 -2.93 2.97
N MET A 199 4.42 -2.50 3.92
CA MET A 199 4.36 -1.09 4.34
C MET A 199 5.70 -0.64 4.96
N MET A 200 6.30 -1.48 5.81
CA MET A 200 7.61 -1.21 6.41
C MET A 200 8.68 -0.96 5.34
N ASP A 201 8.77 -1.83 4.33
CA ASP A 201 9.77 -1.75 3.27
C ASP A 201 9.56 -0.49 2.40
N SER A 202 8.30 -0.12 2.17
CA SER A 202 7.95 1.09 1.41
C SER A 202 8.41 2.36 2.13
N VAL A 203 8.16 2.46 3.44
CA VAL A 203 8.66 3.58 4.24
C VAL A 203 10.18 3.59 4.26
N MET A 204 10.79 2.43 4.50
CA MET A 204 12.24 2.25 4.51
C MET A 204 12.87 2.77 3.22
N ASN A 205 12.27 2.44 2.08
CA ASN A 205 12.71 2.94 0.79
C ASN A 205 12.65 4.47 0.71
N LEU A 206 11.55 5.08 1.14
CA LEU A 206 11.35 6.53 1.09
C LEU A 206 12.35 7.30 1.96
N CYS A 207 12.73 6.77 3.12
CA CYS A 207 13.68 7.44 4.02
C CYS A 207 15.13 6.93 3.90
N ARG A 208 15.44 6.02 2.95
CA ARG A 208 16.76 5.35 2.84
C ARG A 208 17.97 6.29 2.78
N VAL A 209 17.81 7.51 2.26
CA VAL A 209 18.89 8.50 2.21
C VAL A 209 19.35 8.89 3.62
N LYS A 210 18.44 8.93 4.60
CA LYS A 210 18.80 9.20 6.00
C LYS A 210 19.59 8.05 6.62
N PHE A 211 19.35 6.81 6.19
CA PHE A 211 20.09 5.64 6.70
C PHE A 211 21.57 5.63 6.31
N ARG A 212 21.92 6.31 5.22
CA ARG A 212 23.32 6.60 4.88
C ARG A 212 24.04 7.19 6.09
N ASP A 213 23.42 8.14 6.78
CA ASP A 213 24.05 8.86 7.87
C ASP A 213 24.16 8.02 9.13
N HIS A 214 23.19 7.13 9.37
CA HIS A 214 23.30 6.11 10.42
C HIS A 214 24.56 5.26 10.25
N GLN A 215 24.86 4.84 9.01
CA GLN A 215 26.09 4.10 8.72
C GLN A 215 27.35 4.98 8.87
N ARG A 216 27.28 6.25 8.51
CA ARG A 216 28.44 7.17 8.59
C ARG A 216 28.80 7.53 10.04
N LEU A 217 27.83 7.60 10.95
CA LEU A 217 28.09 7.82 12.38
C LEU A 217 29.01 6.76 13.00
N SER A 218 29.02 5.54 12.45
CA SER A 218 29.99 4.50 12.86
C SER A 218 31.46 4.84 12.57
N ARG A 219 31.72 5.86 11.73
CA ARG A 219 33.05 6.28 11.28
C ARG A 219 33.50 7.62 11.86
N GLY A 220 32.65 8.31 12.63
CA GLY A 220 32.92 9.61 13.22
C GLY A 220 31.76 10.58 13.07
N SER A 221 31.95 11.81 13.56
CA SER A 221 30.97 12.89 13.42
C SER A 221 30.75 13.31 11.96
N LEU A 222 29.56 13.84 11.74
CA LEU A 222 29.06 14.44 10.51
C LEU A 222 29.02 15.96 10.72
N ALA A 223 29.97 16.68 10.10
CA ALA A 223 30.16 18.11 10.26
C ALA A 223 29.12 18.95 9.51
N GLU A 224 28.40 18.35 8.55
CA GLU A 224 27.31 19.00 7.82
C GLU A 224 26.03 19.15 8.65
N TYR A 225 25.92 18.43 9.77
CA TYR A 225 24.82 18.63 10.70
C TYR A 225 25.05 19.93 11.46
N SER A 226 23.99 20.71 11.69
CA SER A 226 24.10 22.00 12.40
C SER A 226 24.53 21.87 13.86
N MET A 227 24.66 20.64 14.35
CA MET A 227 24.91 20.27 15.73
C MET A 227 25.91 19.12 15.84
N PRO A 228 26.58 18.96 17.00
CA PRO A 228 27.52 17.86 17.23
C PRO A 228 26.86 16.50 17.07
N THR A 229 27.52 15.61 16.34
CA THR A 229 27.06 14.24 16.07
C THR A 229 28.00 13.19 16.68
N ASP A 230 29.03 13.63 17.41
CA ASP A 230 29.96 12.76 18.11
C ASP A 230 29.22 11.88 19.13
N GLY A 231 29.43 10.56 19.03
CA GLY A 231 28.84 9.59 19.95
C GLY A 231 27.37 9.24 19.69
N LEU A 232 26.72 9.84 18.67
CA LEU A 232 25.38 9.43 18.26
C LEU A 232 25.41 8.03 17.65
N LYS A 233 24.40 7.22 17.99
CA LYS A 233 24.19 5.88 17.42
C LYS A 233 23.20 5.88 16.27
N ASP A 234 22.45 6.96 16.11
CA ASP A 234 21.39 7.11 15.13
C ASP A 234 21.35 8.53 14.59
N THR A 235 20.88 8.64 13.34
CA THR A 235 20.75 9.91 12.63
C THR A 235 19.80 10.83 13.41
N PRO A 236 20.23 12.05 13.79
CA PRO A 236 19.38 12.93 14.56
C PRO A 236 18.17 13.39 13.73
N ARG A 237 17.09 13.77 14.41
CA ARG A 237 15.83 14.25 13.82
C ARG A 237 15.93 15.65 13.18
N SER A 238 17.12 16.12 12.83
CA SER A 238 17.33 17.46 12.26
C SER A 238 16.88 17.51 10.80
N GLY A 239 15.60 17.82 10.63
CA GLY A 239 14.76 17.57 9.46
C GLY A 239 15.30 17.89 8.07
N ASN A 240 16.40 18.65 7.90
CA ASN A 240 17.03 18.91 6.60
C ASN A 240 18.56 19.15 6.61
N ASP A 241 19.22 19.15 7.76
CA ASP A 241 20.65 19.48 7.86
C ASP A 241 21.54 18.60 6.99
N SER A 242 21.12 17.36 6.75
CA SER A 242 21.88 16.32 6.05
C SER A 242 22.04 16.51 4.53
N GLY A 243 21.75 17.69 3.99
CA GLY A 243 22.00 18.04 2.59
C GLY A 243 20.76 18.18 1.69
N GLY A 244 19.71 18.83 2.19
CA GLY A 244 18.55 19.21 1.38
C GLY A 244 18.49 20.70 1.03
N GLY A 245 19.62 21.36 0.74
CA GLY A 245 19.64 22.78 0.33
C GLY A 245 19.40 23.78 1.45
#